data_AF-A0A9D9C4E2-F1
#
_entry.id   AF-A0A9D9C4E2-F1
#
_cell.length_a   1.000
_cell.length_b   1.000
_cell.length_c   1.000
_cell.angle_alpha   90.00
_cell.angle_beta   90.00
_cell.angle_gamma   90.00
#
_symmetry.space_group_name_H-M   'P 1'
#
loop_
_entity.id
_entity.type
_entity.pdbx_description
1 polymer ?
#
loop_
_entity_poly.entity_id
_entity_poly.type
_entity_poly.pdbx_seq_one_letter_code
_entity_poly.pdbx_strand_id
1 'polypeptide(L)'
;MKIEIQEIKLQEAASQGTDTFLNLIHDTILNAVGGEVNAETLPLLNGEQITLLAYYILREEVMDGGFIQLIHNGYGPFIFLNPFAKAMRLWGAHDFSKLVYKGRKLFEEHEKELTAECNDEEFMALFEQYPQFDDLDDEFVEMEEEVSDIIAHYVDEHLEQFVAVAK
;
A
#
# COMPACT_ATOMS: atom_id res chain seq x y z
N MET A 1 19.09 5.52 -2.78
CA MET A 1 19.14 6.84 -3.48
C MET A 1 18.86 7.95 -2.47
N LYS A 2 19.36 9.18 -2.65
CA LYS A 2 18.93 10.33 -1.82
C LYS A 2 17.77 11.03 -2.53
N ILE A 3 16.59 10.98 -1.94
CA ILE A 3 15.37 11.64 -2.44
C ILE A 3 15.19 12.89 -1.60
N GLU A 4 15.10 14.05 -2.25
CA GLU A 4 15.02 15.34 -1.55
C GLU A 4 13.65 15.98 -1.68
N ILE A 5 13.21 16.63 -0.61
CA ILE A 5 11.97 17.39 -0.56
C ILE A 5 12.20 18.77 0.07
N GLN A 6 11.56 19.80 -0.47
CA GLN A 6 11.69 21.15 0.07
C GLN A 6 10.89 21.31 1.36
N GLU A 7 11.51 21.88 2.39
CA GLU A 7 10.90 22.14 3.70
C GLU A 7 9.57 22.90 3.59
N ILE A 8 9.51 23.90 2.70
CA ILE A 8 8.28 24.70 2.49
C ILE A 8 7.11 23.84 2.00
N LYS A 9 7.36 22.87 1.10
CA LYS A 9 6.32 21.98 0.58
C LYS A 9 5.79 21.04 1.66
N LEU A 10 6.68 20.53 2.52
CA LEU A 10 6.30 19.71 3.67
C LEU A 10 5.39 20.49 4.63
N GLN A 11 5.76 21.72 4.97
CA GLN A 11 4.97 22.58 5.87
C GLN A 11 3.59 22.90 5.27
N GLU A 12 3.56 23.24 3.98
CA GLU A 12 2.31 23.49 3.25
C GLU A 12 1.40 22.26 3.23
N ALA A 13 1.94 21.07 2.94
CA ALA A 13 1.18 19.84 2.88
C ALA A 13 0.66 19.40 4.26
N ALA A 14 1.51 19.48 5.29
CA ALA A 14 1.12 19.20 6.67
C ALA A 14 -0.02 20.13 7.16
N SER A 15 -0.03 21.40 6.72
CA SER A 15 -1.11 22.33 7.06
C SER A 15 -2.46 22.02 6.40
N GLN A 16 -2.46 21.22 5.32
CA GLN A 16 -3.64 20.85 4.55
C GLN A 16 -4.27 19.53 5.00
N GLY A 17 -3.56 18.74 5.82
CA GLY A 17 -4.07 17.52 6.44
C GLY A 17 -3.20 16.31 6.13
N THR A 18 -3.53 15.20 6.80
CA THR A 18 -2.76 13.97 6.77
C THR A 18 -2.57 13.40 5.36
N ASP A 19 -3.66 13.28 4.59
CA ASP A 19 -3.60 12.76 3.23
C ASP A 19 -2.69 13.60 2.34
N THR A 20 -2.74 14.94 2.45
CA THR A 20 -1.91 15.81 1.59
C THR A 20 -0.44 15.67 1.93
N PHE A 21 -0.11 15.54 3.22
CA PHE A 21 1.26 15.26 3.68
C PHE A 21 1.77 13.92 3.17
N LEU A 22 0.98 12.85 3.34
CA LEU A 22 1.40 11.51 2.95
C LEU A 22 1.54 11.40 1.42
N ASN A 23 0.59 11.97 0.66
CA ASN A 23 0.62 12.01 -0.80
C ASN A 23 1.85 12.72 -1.32
N LEU A 24 2.23 13.84 -0.71
CA LEU A 24 3.43 14.57 -1.11
C LEU A 24 4.69 13.70 -0.99
N ILE A 25 4.82 12.92 0.09
CA ILE A 25 5.97 12.04 0.31
C ILE A 25 5.94 10.86 -0.66
N HIS A 26 4.78 10.21 -0.80
CA HIS A 26 4.54 9.15 -1.78
C HIS A 26 4.96 9.59 -3.19
N ASP A 27 4.40 10.70 -3.67
CA ASP A 27 4.64 11.21 -5.02
C ASP A 27 6.10 11.59 -5.21
N THR A 28 6.74 12.14 -4.17
CA THR A 28 8.16 12.49 -4.23
C THR A 28 9.03 11.24 -4.40
N ILE A 29 8.71 10.15 -3.70
CA ILE A 29 9.41 8.87 -3.83
C ILE A 29 9.16 8.25 -5.21
N LEU A 30 7.90 8.18 -5.63
CA LEU A 30 7.50 7.58 -6.90
C LEU A 30 8.10 8.33 -8.11
N ASN A 31 8.09 9.66 -8.08
CA ASN A 31 8.70 10.48 -9.12
C ASN A 31 10.22 10.31 -9.19
N ALA A 32 10.89 10.07 -8.05
CA ALA A 32 12.33 9.83 -8.02
C ALA A 32 12.73 8.53 -8.74
N VAL A 33 11.79 7.59 -8.90
CA VAL A 33 11.98 6.35 -9.66
C VAL A 33 11.32 6.37 -11.05
N GLY A 34 10.85 7.54 -11.52
CA GLY A 34 10.29 7.68 -12.86
C GLY A 34 8.80 7.38 -12.97
N GLY A 35 8.06 7.36 -11.86
CA GLY A 35 6.61 7.23 -11.84
C GLY A 35 6.09 5.80 -11.67
N GLU A 36 6.97 4.79 -11.68
CA GLU A 36 6.58 3.39 -11.60
C GLU A 36 7.61 2.56 -10.81
N VAL A 37 7.11 1.61 -10.01
CA VAL A 37 7.95 0.63 -9.30
C VAL A 37 8.04 -0.64 -10.16
N ASN A 38 9.26 -1.00 -10.57
CA ASN A 38 9.53 -2.19 -11.35
C ASN A 38 10.84 -2.86 -10.91
N ALA A 39 11.24 -3.95 -11.57
CA ALA A 39 12.42 -4.71 -11.20
C ALA A 39 13.73 -3.91 -11.24
N GLU A 40 13.80 -2.84 -12.05
CA GLU A 40 14.97 -1.98 -12.17
C GLU A 40 15.00 -0.89 -11.09
N THR A 41 13.83 -0.38 -10.71
CA THR A 41 13.71 0.75 -9.77
C THR A 41 13.58 0.32 -8.32
N LEU A 42 12.99 -0.85 -8.05
CA LEU A 42 12.81 -1.39 -6.69
C LEU A 42 14.14 -1.47 -5.90
N PRO A 43 15.28 -1.91 -6.47
CA PRO A 43 16.56 -1.95 -5.75
C PRO A 43 17.14 -0.58 -5.39
N LEU A 44 16.61 0.52 -5.96
CA LEU A 44 17.08 1.89 -5.68
C LEU A 44 16.48 2.47 -4.39
N LEU A 45 15.36 1.89 -3.97
CA LEU A 45 14.56 2.27 -2.81
C LEU A 45 14.97 1.48 -1.56
N ASN A 46 14.79 2.08 -0.39
CA ASN A 46 14.94 1.38 0.88
C ASN A 46 13.62 0.71 1.32
N GLY A 47 13.68 -0.10 2.38
CA GLY A 47 12.51 -0.84 2.86
C GLY A 47 11.32 0.02 3.28
N GLU A 48 11.55 1.18 3.90
CA GLU A 48 10.48 2.08 4.33
C GLU A 48 9.78 2.73 3.13
N GLN A 49 10.56 3.20 2.15
CA GLN A 49 10.06 3.75 0.89
C GLN A 49 9.22 2.71 0.14
N ILE A 50 9.73 1.48 0.00
CA ILE A 50 9.01 0.37 -0.65
C ILE A 50 7.71 0.06 0.11
N THR A 51 7.75 0.07 1.44
CA THR A 51 6.57 -0.20 2.28
C THR A 51 5.50 0.87 2.09
N LEU A 52 5.87 2.15 2.01
CA LEU A 52 4.91 3.22 1.76
C LEU A 52 4.27 3.10 0.38
N LEU A 53 5.05 2.84 -0.67
CA LEU A 53 4.50 2.61 -2.02
C LEU A 53 3.57 1.38 -2.06
N ALA A 54 3.92 0.31 -1.34
CA ALA A 54 3.08 -0.87 -1.21
C ALA A 54 1.74 -0.57 -0.53
N TYR A 55 1.73 0.31 0.49
CA TYR A 55 0.50 0.74 1.12
C TYR A 55 -0.41 1.49 0.15
N TYR A 56 0.14 2.40 -0.66
CA TYR A 56 -0.64 3.13 -1.66
C TYR A 56 -1.24 2.23 -2.72
N ILE A 57 -0.46 1.29 -3.26
CA ILE A 57 -0.96 0.28 -4.20
C ILE A 57 -2.11 -0.51 -3.59
N LEU A 58 -1.96 -0.97 -2.34
CA LEU A 58 -3.02 -1.70 -1.66
C LEU A 58 -4.27 -0.84 -1.47
N ARG A 59 -4.09 0.39 -0.97
CA ARG A 59 -5.20 1.32 -0.71
C ARG A 59 -5.98 1.58 -1.99
N GLU A 60 -5.31 1.92 -3.09
CA GLU A 60 -5.96 2.20 -4.38
C GLU A 60 -6.72 0.99 -4.90
N GLU A 61 -6.07 -0.18 -4.98
CA GLU A 61 -6.69 -1.40 -5.51
C GLU A 61 -7.89 -1.86 -4.66
N VAL A 62 -7.76 -1.84 -3.33
CA VAL A 62 -8.83 -2.32 -2.45
C VAL A 62 -9.99 -1.31 -2.40
N MET A 63 -9.73 0.00 -2.39
CA MET A 63 -10.79 1.01 -2.40
C MET A 63 -11.55 1.04 -3.74
N ASP A 64 -10.90 0.70 -4.85
CA ASP A 64 -11.52 0.70 -6.17
C ASP A 64 -12.23 -0.63 -6.51
N GLY A 65 -11.64 -1.78 -6.14
CA GLY A 65 -12.15 -3.09 -6.55
C GLY A 65 -11.84 -4.25 -5.60
N GLY A 66 -11.43 -3.96 -4.37
CA GLY A 66 -11.20 -4.97 -3.34
C GLY A 66 -9.93 -5.81 -3.51
N PHE A 67 -9.73 -6.73 -2.56
CA PHE A 67 -8.57 -7.62 -2.52
C PHE A 67 -8.52 -8.58 -3.72
N ILE A 68 -9.66 -8.93 -4.31
CA ILE A 68 -9.69 -9.75 -5.53
C ILE A 68 -9.03 -8.98 -6.69
N GLN A 69 -9.37 -7.70 -6.88
CA GLN A 69 -8.72 -6.88 -7.91
C GLN A 69 -7.23 -6.72 -7.64
N LEU A 70 -6.83 -6.44 -6.39
CA LEU A 70 -5.42 -6.35 -5.99
C LEU A 70 -4.63 -7.61 -6.38
N ILE A 71 -5.18 -8.78 -6.10
CA ILE A 71 -4.53 -10.07 -6.40
C ILE A 71 -4.49 -10.30 -7.91
N HIS A 72 -5.60 -10.06 -8.60
CA HIS A 72 -5.72 -10.29 -10.04
C HIS A 72 -4.79 -9.38 -10.85
N ASN A 73 -4.60 -8.13 -10.40
CA ASN A 73 -3.65 -7.17 -10.98
C ASN A 73 -2.18 -7.52 -10.67
N GLY A 74 -1.92 -8.62 -9.96
CA GLY A 74 -0.59 -9.17 -9.73
C GLY A 74 0.14 -8.61 -8.51
N TYR A 75 -0.52 -7.82 -7.67
CA TYR A 75 0.09 -7.24 -6.47
C TYR A 75 0.09 -8.19 -5.27
N GLY A 76 -0.64 -9.31 -5.34
CA GLY A 76 -0.72 -10.32 -4.28
C GLY A 76 0.66 -10.74 -3.73
N PRO A 77 1.61 -11.22 -4.56
CA PRO A 77 2.95 -11.55 -4.10
C PRO A 77 3.69 -10.39 -3.43
N PHE A 78 3.53 -9.18 -3.97
CA PHE A 78 4.22 -8.00 -3.47
C PHE A 78 3.74 -7.60 -2.07
N ILE A 79 2.43 -7.70 -1.81
CA ILE A 79 1.81 -7.38 -0.52
C ILE A 79 1.97 -8.55 0.47
N PHE A 80 1.66 -9.78 0.06
CA PHE A 80 1.47 -10.89 1.00
C PHE A 80 2.75 -11.69 1.28
N LEU A 81 3.68 -11.78 0.32
CA LEU A 81 4.88 -12.61 0.46
C LEU A 81 6.10 -11.83 0.95
N ASN A 82 6.06 -10.50 0.87
CA ASN A 82 7.06 -9.60 1.47
C ASN A 82 6.71 -9.24 2.92
N PRO A 83 7.64 -8.64 3.70
CA PRO A 83 7.39 -8.27 5.09
C PRO A 83 6.46 -7.06 5.28
N PHE A 84 5.56 -6.76 4.34
CA PHE A 84 4.64 -5.61 4.41
C PHE A 84 3.74 -5.65 5.65
N ALA A 85 3.04 -6.77 5.89
CA ALA A 85 2.20 -6.93 7.09
C ALA A 85 2.99 -6.72 8.39
N LYS A 86 4.25 -7.16 8.42
CA LYS A 86 5.14 -6.95 9.56
C LYS A 86 5.50 -5.48 9.72
N ALA A 87 5.77 -4.77 8.64
CA ALA A 87 6.08 -3.34 8.65
C ALA A 87 4.88 -2.54 9.18
N MET A 88 3.66 -2.80 8.70
CA MET A 88 2.43 -2.17 9.21
C MET A 88 2.30 -2.32 10.73
N ARG A 89 2.61 -3.51 11.26
CA ARG A 89 2.63 -3.74 12.71
C ARG A 89 3.70 -2.91 13.44
N LEU A 90 4.87 -2.73 12.85
CA LEU A 90 5.97 -1.94 13.42
C LEU A 90 5.68 -0.45 13.35
N TRP A 91 4.91 -0.01 12.36
CA TRP A 91 4.45 1.37 12.21
C TRP A 91 3.24 1.70 13.12
N GLY A 92 2.71 0.70 13.84
CA GLY A 92 1.60 0.87 14.79
C GLY A 92 0.23 0.42 14.27
N ALA A 93 0.10 0.10 12.98
CA ALA A 93 -1.14 -0.35 12.35
C ALA A 93 -1.38 -1.85 12.63
N HIS A 94 -1.62 -2.18 13.91
CA HIS A 94 -1.70 -3.55 14.39
C HIS A 94 -2.89 -4.34 13.84
N ASP A 95 -4.06 -3.72 13.74
CA ASP A 95 -5.27 -4.40 13.25
C ASP A 95 -5.23 -4.55 11.72
N PHE A 96 -4.74 -3.53 11.01
CA PHE A 96 -4.44 -3.65 9.58
C PHE A 96 -3.41 -4.75 9.29
N SER A 97 -2.36 -4.89 10.10
CA SER A 97 -1.41 -6.00 9.98
C SER A 97 -2.10 -7.37 10.07
N LYS A 98 -3.08 -7.52 10.99
CA LYS A 98 -3.86 -8.77 11.10
C LYS A 98 -4.73 -8.98 9.87
N LEU A 99 -5.37 -7.93 9.36
CA LEU A 99 -6.17 -7.98 8.13
C LEU A 99 -5.32 -8.48 6.95
N VAL A 100 -4.14 -7.92 6.74
CA VAL A 100 -3.22 -8.36 5.68
C VAL A 100 -2.81 -9.83 5.86
N TYR A 101 -2.60 -10.30 7.10
CA TYR A 101 -2.34 -11.72 7.34
C TYR A 101 -3.55 -12.62 7.05
N LYS A 102 -4.80 -12.17 7.28
CA LYS A 102 -6.01 -12.88 6.85
C LYS A 102 -6.06 -12.96 5.33
N GLY A 103 -5.85 -11.83 4.63
CA GLY A 103 -5.79 -11.75 3.18
C GLY A 103 -4.72 -12.68 2.59
N ARG A 104 -3.51 -12.69 3.17
CA ARG A 104 -2.43 -13.61 2.78
C ARG A 104 -2.87 -15.07 2.83
N LYS A 105 -3.57 -15.48 3.89
CA LYS A 105 -4.01 -16.88 4.03
C LYS A 105 -4.94 -17.28 2.88
N LEU A 106 -5.92 -16.42 2.56
CA LEU A 106 -6.84 -16.67 1.45
C LEU A 106 -6.13 -16.65 0.10
N PHE A 107 -5.18 -15.71 -0.08
CA PHE A 107 -4.34 -15.66 -1.27
C PHE A 107 -3.56 -16.97 -1.45
N GLU A 108 -2.87 -17.47 -0.43
CA GLU A 108 -2.11 -18.73 -0.51
C GLU A 108 -3.02 -19.95 -0.77
N GLU A 109 -4.28 -19.92 -0.32
CA GLU A 109 -5.26 -20.99 -0.54
C GLU A 109 -5.82 -21.01 -1.98
N HIS A 110 -5.89 -19.86 -2.64
CA HIS A 110 -6.60 -19.66 -3.92
C HIS A 110 -5.77 -18.94 -5.00
N GLU A 111 -4.45 -18.86 -4.85
CA GLU A 111 -3.55 -18.09 -5.70
C GLU A 111 -3.76 -18.40 -7.20
N LYS A 112 -3.80 -19.69 -7.55
CA LYS A 112 -3.89 -20.14 -8.94
C LYS A 112 -5.15 -19.65 -9.63
N GLU A 113 -6.28 -19.72 -8.94
CA GLU A 113 -7.58 -19.32 -9.46
C GLU A 113 -7.69 -17.80 -9.54
N LEU A 114 -7.21 -17.07 -8.52
CA LEU A 114 -7.31 -15.61 -8.46
C LEU A 114 -6.36 -14.90 -9.45
N THR A 115 -5.24 -15.53 -9.82
CA THR A 115 -4.28 -14.97 -10.80
C THR A 115 -4.43 -15.55 -12.21
N ALA A 116 -5.45 -16.39 -12.45
CA ALA A 116 -5.65 -16.98 -13.77
C ALA A 116 -6.11 -15.91 -14.78
N GLU A 117 -5.61 -15.98 -16.02
CA GLU A 117 -6.17 -15.16 -17.11
C GLU A 117 -7.66 -15.47 -17.27
N CYS A 118 -8.49 -14.44 -17.26
CA CYS A 118 -9.94 -14.57 -17.38
C CYS A 118 -10.53 -13.37 -18.13
N ASN A 119 -11.75 -13.53 -18.64
CA ASN A 119 -12.50 -12.42 -19.23
C ASN A 119 -13.32 -11.67 -18.16
N ASP A 120 -13.89 -10.52 -18.52
CA ASP A 120 -14.65 -9.67 -17.58
C ASP A 120 -15.76 -10.44 -16.83
N GLU A 121 -16.50 -11.35 -17.48
CA GLU A 121 -17.56 -12.13 -16.83
C GLU A 121 -16.98 -13.13 -15.81
N GLU A 122 -15.87 -13.78 -16.15
CA GLU A 122 -15.15 -14.69 -15.26
C GLU A 122 -14.53 -13.95 -14.08
N PHE A 123 -13.99 -12.74 -14.31
CA PHE A 123 -13.47 -11.87 -13.26
C PHE A 123 -14.57 -11.45 -12.28
N MET A 124 -15.72 -10.99 -12.80
CA MET A 124 -16.86 -10.64 -11.94
C MET A 124 -17.36 -11.85 -11.14
N ALA A 125 -17.28 -13.06 -11.69
CA ALA A 125 -17.66 -14.28 -10.98
C ALA A 125 -16.71 -14.62 -9.82
N LEU A 126 -15.46 -14.11 -9.79
CA LEU A 126 -14.55 -14.32 -8.67
C LEU A 126 -15.10 -13.74 -7.36
N PHE A 127 -15.76 -12.58 -7.41
CA PHE A 127 -16.37 -11.94 -6.25
C PHE A 127 -17.47 -12.81 -5.62
N GLU A 128 -18.29 -13.47 -6.45
CA GLU A 128 -19.30 -14.42 -5.96
C GLU A 128 -18.70 -15.74 -5.48
N GLN A 129 -17.62 -16.20 -6.11
CA GLN A 129 -16.96 -17.47 -5.77
C GLN A 129 -16.16 -17.39 -4.47
N TYR A 130 -15.62 -16.21 -4.14
CA TYR A 130 -14.78 -15.98 -2.97
C TYR A 130 -15.34 -14.88 -2.06
N PRO A 131 -16.56 -15.06 -1.51
CA PRO A 131 -17.25 -14.04 -0.71
C PRO A 131 -16.51 -13.68 0.58
N GLN A 132 -15.57 -14.52 1.03
CA GLN A 132 -14.67 -14.27 2.14
C GLN A 132 -13.71 -13.07 1.94
N PHE A 133 -13.52 -12.58 0.72
CA PHE A 133 -12.79 -11.33 0.47
C PHE A 133 -13.66 -10.10 0.71
N ASP A 134 -14.99 -10.20 0.57
CA ASP A 134 -15.94 -9.13 0.87
C ASP A 134 -15.80 -8.68 2.34
N ASP A 135 -15.71 -9.65 3.26
CA ASP A 135 -15.44 -9.38 4.68
C ASP A 135 -14.11 -8.63 4.91
N LEU A 136 -13.10 -8.87 4.07
CA LEU A 136 -11.81 -8.18 4.18
C LEU A 136 -11.85 -6.77 3.58
N ASP A 137 -12.58 -6.62 2.46
CA ASP A 137 -12.79 -5.35 1.78
C ASP A 137 -13.54 -4.39 2.71
N ASP A 138 -14.64 -4.85 3.30
CA ASP A 138 -15.41 -4.09 4.30
C ASP A 138 -14.56 -3.73 5.52
N GLU A 139 -13.82 -4.70 6.09
CA GLU A 139 -12.95 -4.45 7.24
C GLU A 139 -11.85 -3.43 6.89
N PHE A 140 -11.29 -3.44 5.67
CA PHE A 140 -10.33 -2.43 5.23
C PHE A 140 -10.98 -1.05 5.10
N VAL A 141 -12.11 -0.95 4.40
CA VAL A 141 -12.82 0.32 4.16
C VAL A 141 -13.20 0.99 5.47
N GLU A 142 -13.63 0.22 6.48
CA GLU A 142 -13.95 0.75 7.81
C GLU A 142 -12.74 1.31 8.56
N MET A 143 -11.53 0.76 8.35
CA MET A 143 -10.31 1.19 9.06
C MET A 143 -9.37 2.07 8.24
N GLU A 144 -9.63 2.29 6.95
CA GLU A 144 -8.69 2.92 6.02
C GLU A 144 -8.19 4.28 6.52
N GLU A 145 -9.10 5.15 6.95
CA GLU A 145 -8.78 6.49 7.47
C GLU A 145 -7.85 6.42 8.70
N GLU A 146 -8.14 5.52 9.64
CA GLU A 146 -7.29 5.30 10.83
C GLU A 146 -5.90 4.77 10.43
N VAL A 147 -5.83 3.87 9.46
CA VAL A 147 -4.56 3.33 8.96
C VAL A 147 -3.73 4.42 8.29
N SER A 148 -4.34 5.24 7.42
CA SER A 148 -3.70 6.40 6.78
C SER A 148 -3.10 7.34 7.83
N ASP A 149 -3.86 7.65 8.89
CA ASP A 149 -3.40 8.50 9.99
C ASP A 149 -2.22 7.92 10.77
N ILE A 150 -2.28 6.62 11.11
CA ILE A 150 -1.17 5.92 11.78
C ILE A 150 0.10 5.96 10.93
N ILE A 151 -0.03 5.69 9.62
CA ILE A 151 1.10 5.66 8.70
C ILE A 151 1.70 7.05 8.57
N ALA A 152 0.88 8.09 8.42
CA ALA A 152 1.38 9.45 8.32
C ALA A 152 2.08 9.93 9.60
N HIS A 153 1.56 9.56 10.77
CA HIS A 153 2.24 9.84 12.02
C HIS A 153 3.60 9.16 12.10
N TYR A 154 3.68 7.88 11.71
CA TYR A 154 4.95 7.16 11.65
C TYR A 154 5.93 7.82 10.67
N VAL A 155 5.46 8.22 9.48
CA VAL A 155 6.28 8.88 8.46
C VAL A 155 6.81 10.23 8.95
N ASP A 156 5.99 11.02 9.65
CA ASP A 156 6.41 12.31 10.22
C ASP A 156 7.51 12.12 11.28
N GLU A 157 7.35 11.16 12.18
CA GLU A 157 8.35 10.85 13.22
C GLU A 157 9.67 10.28 12.67
N HIS A 158 9.67 9.72 11.46
CA HIS A 158 10.79 9.02 10.85
C HIS A 158 11.13 9.55 9.45
N LEU A 159 10.85 10.83 9.20
CA LEU A 159 10.87 11.45 7.87
C LEU A 159 12.19 11.20 7.11
N GLU A 160 13.32 11.17 7.81
CA GLU A 160 14.65 10.94 7.24
C GLU A 160 14.83 9.56 6.60
N GLN A 161 13.97 8.58 6.94
CA GLN A 161 13.96 7.25 6.33
C GLN A 161 13.25 7.25 4.97
N PHE A 162 12.38 8.24 4.73
CA PHE A 162 11.62 8.40 3.49
C PHE A 162 12.27 9.38 2.54
N VAL A 163 12.62 10.57 3.04
CA VAL A 163 13.13 11.70 2.26
C VAL A 163 14.13 12.54 3.05
N ALA A 164 15.02 13.23 2.34
CA ALA A 164 15.92 14.22 2.93
C ALA A 164 15.34 15.63 2.75
N VAL A 165 15.23 16.38 3.85
CA VAL A 165 14.73 17.76 3.80
C VAL A 165 15.79 18.71 3.26
N ALA A 166 15.47 19.39 2.17
CA ALA A 166 16.23 20.48 1.59
C ALA A 166 15.64 21.82 2.05
N LYS A 167 16.53 22.78 2.34
CA LYS A 167 16.14 24.15 2.71
C LYS A 167 15.80 25.00 1.49
#